data_AF-A0A2H3BFC3-F1
#
_entry.id   AF-A0A2H3BFC3-F1
#
_cell.length_a   1.000
_cell.length_b   1.000
_cell.length_c   1.000
_cell.angle_alpha   90.00
_cell.angle_beta   90.00
_cell.angle_gamma   90.00
#
_symmetry.space_group_name_H-M   'P 1'
#
loop_
_entity.id
_entity.type
_entity.pdbx_description
1 polymer ?
#
loop_
_entity_poly.entity_id
_entity_poly.type
_entity_poly.pdbx_seq_one_letter_code
_entity_poly.pdbx_strand_id
1 'polypeptide(L)'
;MSSVAVPAIIKQTRAPTETLCVEILTEIFRLCVYGDYCRYFDVFNYLKGPWVFGQVSSSWRYVANNTPSLWTRFTTPHGFRHVAIRDPTSMISAVLQRSANLRLSLRLFPCEEYSPEVVEQIFRAAISHSRR
;
A
#
# COMPACT_ATOMS: atom_id res chain seq x y z
N MET A 1 -33.82 8.44 51.08
CA MET A 1 -33.63 9.36 49.95
C MET A 1 -32.47 8.83 49.13
N SER A 2 -32.76 8.14 48.02
CA SER A 2 -31.76 7.49 47.17
C SER A 2 -31.15 8.51 46.21
N SER A 3 -29.83 8.69 46.28
CA SER A 3 -29.07 9.48 45.31
C SER A 3 -28.83 8.64 44.06
N VAL A 4 -29.53 8.99 42.97
CA VAL A 4 -29.31 8.38 41.65
C VAL A 4 -28.12 9.10 41.02
N ALA A 5 -26.98 8.40 40.95
CA ALA A 5 -25.81 8.88 40.23
C ALA A 5 -26.14 8.94 38.73
N VAL A 6 -26.15 10.17 38.18
CA VAL A 6 -26.24 10.40 36.73
C VAL A 6 -24.94 9.87 36.10
N PRO A 7 -25.00 8.92 35.14
CA PRO A 7 -23.79 8.47 34.49
C PRO A 7 -23.21 9.61 33.65
N ALA A 8 -21.95 9.97 33.91
CA ALA A 8 -21.21 10.90 33.09
C ALA A 8 -21.17 10.36 31.66
N ILE A 9 -21.75 11.11 30.71
CA ILE A 9 -21.61 10.84 29.29
C ILE A 9 -20.13 11.07 28.96
N ILE A 10 -19.36 9.99 28.93
CA ILE A 10 -17.99 10.02 28.39
C ILE A 10 -18.17 10.38 26.91
N LYS A 11 -17.87 11.63 26.54
CA LYS A 11 -17.75 12.02 25.14
C LYS A 11 -16.65 11.16 24.55
N GLN A 12 -17.03 10.17 23.77
CA GLN A 12 -16.10 9.34 23.01
C GLN A 12 -15.35 10.26 22.05
N THR A 13 -14.18 10.73 22.45
CA THR A 13 -13.29 11.46 21.57
C THR A 13 -12.83 10.48 20.50
N ARG A 14 -13.27 10.72 19.26
CA ARG A 14 -12.77 9.96 18.09
C ARG A 14 -11.25 10.03 18.08
N ALA A 15 -10.60 8.93 17.69
CA ALA A 15 -9.15 8.90 17.65
C ALA A 15 -8.65 10.06 16.75
N PRO A 16 -7.50 10.70 17.05
CA PRO A 16 -6.98 11.80 16.23
C PRO A 16 -6.84 11.44 14.74
N THR A 17 -6.63 10.15 14.44
CA THR A 17 -6.54 9.61 13.08
C THR A 17 -7.89 9.52 12.36
N GLU A 18 -9.01 9.68 13.06
CA GLU A 18 -10.38 9.73 12.53
C GLU A 18 -10.87 11.18 12.34
N THR A 19 -10.09 12.17 12.77
CA THR A 19 -10.43 13.61 12.66
C THR A 19 -9.52 14.38 11.70
N LEU A 20 -8.40 13.79 11.27
CA LEU A 20 -7.52 14.37 10.25
C LEU A 20 -8.20 14.41 8.89
N CYS A 21 -8.05 15.54 8.19
CA CYS A 21 -8.44 15.66 6.78
C CYS A 21 -7.61 14.70 5.91
N VAL A 22 -8.24 14.22 4.83
CA VAL A 22 -7.64 13.19 3.94
C VAL A 22 -6.34 13.68 3.30
N GLU A 23 -6.19 14.97 3.07
CA GLU A 23 -5.01 15.61 2.49
C GLU A 23 -3.81 15.48 3.42
N ILE A 24 -3.99 15.77 4.71
CA ILE A 24 -2.92 15.66 5.72
C ILE A 24 -2.56 14.19 5.92
N LEU A 25 -3.57 13.31 6.00
CA LEU A 25 -3.34 11.87 6.13
C LEU A 25 -2.57 11.30 4.92
N THR A 26 -2.90 11.76 3.72
CA THR A 26 -2.21 11.40 2.48
C THR A 26 -0.75 11.82 2.50
N GLU A 27 -0.46 13.03 3.00
CA GLU A 27 0.91 13.52 3.09
C GLU A 27 1.73 12.74 4.12
N ILE A 28 1.13 12.42 5.27
CA ILE A 28 1.73 11.50 6.25
C ILE A 28 2.06 10.16 5.59
N PHE A 29 1.13 9.58 4.81
CA PHE A 29 1.38 8.32 4.11
C PHE A 29 2.55 8.43 3.14
N ARG A 30 2.64 9.51 2.37
CA ARG A 30 3.77 9.74 1.46
C ARG A 30 5.09 9.80 2.19
N LEU A 31 5.15 10.51 3.32
CA LEU A 31 6.34 10.58 4.16
C LEU A 31 6.72 9.21 4.74
N CYS A 32 5.74 8.40 5.16
CA CYS A 32 5.99 7.05 5.65
C CYS A 32 6.48 6.08 4.55
N VAL A 33 6.07 6.25 3.30
CA VAL A 33 6.50 5.38 2.19
C VAL A 33 7.80 5.86 1.55
N TYR A 34 8.00 7.17 1.41
CA TYR A 34 9.08 7.75 0.61
C TYR A 34 10.04 8.67 1.37
N GLY A 35 9.84 8.88 2.67
CA GLY A 35 10.66 9.77 3.49
C GLY A 35 12.03 9.19 3.88
N ASP A 36 12.23 7.89 3.70
CA ASP A 36 13.51 7.21 3.97
C ASP A 36 14.35 7.04 2.68
N TYR A 37 15.58 6.52 2.80
CA TYR A 37 16.48 6.30 1.66
C TYR A 37 15.91 5.37 0.57
N CYS A 38 14.94 4.52 0.91
CA CYS A 38 14.28 3.60 0.01
C CYS A 38 13.14 4.28 -0.77
N ARG A 39 13.44 4.79 -1.97
CA ARG A 39 12.45 5.41 -2.87
C ARG A 39 11.45 4.44 -3.53
N TYR A 40 11.65 3.13 -3.36
CA TYR A 40 10.83 2.08 -3.94
C TYR A 40 10.40 1.13 -2.82
N PHE A 41 9.11 0.83 -2.73
CA PHE A 41 8.67 -0.25 -1.86
C PHE A 41 8.72 -1.59 -2.59
N ASP A 42 9.01 -2.67 -1.87
CA ASP A 42 8.89 -4.02 -2.39
C ASP A 42 7.42 -4.39 -2.52
N VAL A 43 6.98 -4.63 -3.75
CA VAL A 43 5.59 -4.96 -4.06
C VAL A 43 5.13 -6.25 -3.39
N PHE A 44 6.05 -7.17 -3.12
CA PHE A 44 5.77 -8.48 -2.54
C PHE A 44 5.86 -8.51 -1.02
N ASN A 45 6.27 -7.40 -0.40
CA ASN A 45 6.33 -7.26 1.04
C ASN A 45 5.12 -6.49 1.59
N TYR A 46 4.07 -7.21 2.00
CA TYR A 46 2.85 -6.62 2.57
C TYR A 46 3.05 -5.94 3.93
N LEU A 47 4.21 -6.13 4.57
CA LEU A 47 4.58 -5.48 5.84
C LEU A 47 5.30 -4.14 5.61
N LYS A 48 5.46 -3.71 4.36
CA LYS A 48 6.16 -2.47 3.98
C LYS A 48 5.35 -1.70 2.94
N GLY A 49 5.76 -0.45 2.71
CA GLY A 49 5.15 0.42 1.71
C GLY A 49 3.67 0.73 2.00
N PRO A 50 2.87 1.03 0.97
CA PRO A 50 1.47 1.43 1.15
C PRO A 50 0.55 0.34 1.72
N TRP A 51 0.98 -0.93 1.67
CA TRP A 51 0.20 -2.07 2.17
C TRP A 51 -0.14 -1.96 3.65
N VAL A 52 0.78 -1.40 4.46
CA VAL A 52 0.65 -1.33 5.91
C VAL A 52 -0.53 -0.47 6.36
N PHE A 53 -0.86 0.59 5.61
CA PHE A 53 -1.99 1.45 5.94
C PHE A 53 -3.32 0.70 5.87
N GLY A 54 -3.39 -0.31 5.00
CA GLY A 54 -4.55 -1.19 4.89
C GLY A 54 -4.78 -2.08 6.11
N GLN A 55 -3.77 -2.25 6.97
CA GLN A 55 -3.85 -3.07 8.18
C GLN A 55 -4.22 -2.25 9.43
N VAL A 56 -4.19 -0.92 9.37
CA VAL A 56 -4.47 -0.05 10.52
C VAL A 56 -5.98 0.10 10.75
N SER A 57 -6.73 0.50 9.73
CA SER A 57 -8.19 0.67 9.80
C SER A 57 -8.81 0.62 8.40
N SER A 58 -10.14 0.45 8.32
CA SER A 58 -10.88 0.54 7.06
C SER A 58 -10.76 1.92 6.42
N SER A 59 -10.74 2.98 7.23
CA SER A 59 -10.55 4.37 6.76
C SER A 59 -9.18 4.55 6.12
N TRP A 60 -8.10 4.11 6.78
CA TRP A 60 -6.74 4.22 6.25
C TRP A 60 -6.56 3.39 4.98
N ARG A 61 -7.15 2.19 4.93
CA ARG A 61 -7.19 1.35 3.74
C ARG A 61 -7.84 2.08 2.57
N TYR A 62 -8.98 2.73 2.80
CA TYR A 62 -9.68 3.48 1.77
C TYR A 62 -8.81 4.62 1.23
N VAL A 63 -8.22 5.43 2.11
CA VAL A 63 -7.35 6.54 1.71
C VAL A 63 -6.12 6.04 0.95
N ALA A 64 -5.43 5.01 1.46
CA ALA A 64 -4.24 4.46 0.80
C ALA A 64 -4.56 3.90 -0.59
N ASN A 65 -5.66 3.14 -0.74
CA ASN A 65 -6.06 2.56 -2.03
C ASN A 65 -6.49 3.62 -3.05
N ASN A 66 -7.08 4.74 -2.60
CA ASN A 66 -7.55 5.83 -3.46
C ASN A 66 -6.54 6.97 -3.60
N THR A 67 -5.29 6.77 -3.20
CA THR A 67 -4.20 7.75 -3.37
C THR A 67 -3.18 7.21 -4.36
N PRO A 68 -3.33 7.47 -5.68
CA PRO A 68 -2.51 6.82 -6.69
C PRO A 68 -1.01 7.05 -6.55
N SER A 69 -0.60 8.24 -6.07
CA SER A 69 0.80 8.59 -5.91
C SER A 69 1.58 7.64 -4.99
N LEU A 70 0.92 6.97 -4.03
CA LEU A 70 1.56 6.00 -3.13
C LEU A 70 1.99 4.71 -3.85
N TRP A 71 1.40 4.42 -5.00
CA TRP A 71 1.58 3.15 -5.73
C TRP A 71 2.50 3.31 -6.96
N THR A 72 3.12 4.48 -7.14
CA THR A 72 3.87 4.80 -8.36
C THR A 72 5.32 4.32 -8.37
N ARG A 73 5.89 4.03 -7.19
CA ARG A 73 7.31 3.67 -7.04
C ARG A 73 7.48 2.34 -6.33
N PHE A 74 7.64 1.27 -7.08
CA PHE A 74 7.73 -0.09 -6.54
C PHE A 74 8.82 -0.93 -7.21
N THR A 75 9.25 -1.98 -6.54
CA THR A 75 10.20 -2.96 -7.06
C THR A 75 9.67 -4.36 -6.83
N THR A 76 10.02 -5.32 -7.69
CA THR A 76 10.00 -6.73 -7.26
C THR A 76 11.24 -7.00 -6.39
N PRO A 77 11.22 -8.04 -5.56
CA PRO A 77 12.34 -8.36 -4.71
C PRO A 77 13.62 -8.62 -5.51
N HIS A 78 14.75 -8.16 -4.97
CA HIS A 78 16.07 -8.41 -5.53
C HIS A 78 16.85 -9.32 -4.58
N GLY A 79 17.42 -10.42 -5.09
CA GLY A 79 18.26 -11.37 -4.32
C GLY A 79 17.54 -12.64 -3.84
N PHE A 80 18.26 -13.46 -3.06
CA PHE A 80 17.92 -14.87 -2.76
C PHE A 80 17.20 -15.10 -1.41
N ARG A 81 16.60 -14.08 -0.80
CA ARG A 81 16.02 -14.19 0.57
C ARG A 81 14.55 -13.77 0.62
N HIS A 82 13.80 -14.10 -0.41
CA HIS A 82 12.40 -13.73 -0.47
C HIS A 82 11.54 -14.95 -0.16
N VAL A 83 10.32 -14.68 0.28
CA VAL A 83 9.35 -15.74 0.51
C VAL A 83 8.42 -15.71 -0.68
N ALA A 84 8.40 -16.78 -1.47
CA ALA A 84 7.45 -16.96 -2.55
C ALA A 84 6.03 -16.67 -2.07
N ILE A 85 5.46 -15.58 -2.58
CA ILE A 85 4.06 -15.27 -2.36
C ILE A 85 3.21 -16.14 -3.28
N ARG A 86 2.02 -16.49 -2.80
CA ARG A 86 1.05 -17.34 -3.50
C ARG A 86 0.59 -16.78 -4.86
N ASP A 87 0.43 -15.46 -4.98
CA ASP A 87 -0.12 -14.83 -6.19
C ASP A 87 0.57 -13.49 -6.49
N PRO A 88 1.78 -13.51 -7.06
CA PRO A 88 2.54 -12.30 -7.36
C PRO A 88 1.90 -11.47 -8.48
N THR A 89 1.22 -12.10 -9.44
CA THR A 89 0.57 -11.43 -10.57
C THR A 89 -0.59 -10.56 -10.11
N SER A 90 -1.41 -11.03 -9.16
CA SER A 90 -2.47 -10.21 -8.57
C SER A 90 -1.93 -9.04 -7.76
N MET A 91 -0.81 -9.21 -7.05
CA MET A 91 -0.19 -8.10 -6.32
C MET A 91 0.31 -7.00 -7.25
N ILE A 92 1.01 -7.38 -8.33
CA ILE A 92 1.44 -6.42 -9.37
C ILE A 92 0.22 -5.73 -9.99
N SER A 93 -0.80 -6.49 -10.36
CA SER A 93 -2.03 -5.94 -10.93
C SER A 93 -2.71 -4.95 -9.99
N ALA A 94 -2.74 -5.23 -8.69
CA ALA A 94 -3.30 -4.33 -7.69
C ALA A 94 -2.50 -3.01 -7.57
N VAL A 95 -1.16 -3.07 -7.59
CA VAL A 95 -0.33 -1.86 -7.57
C VAL A 95 -0.53 -1.03 -8.83
N LEU A 96 -0.52 -1.68 -10.00
CA LEU A 96 -0.77 -1.02 -11.29
C LEU A 96 -2.14 -0.34 -11.30
N GLN A 97 -3.21 -1.05 -10.94
CA GLN A 97 -4.55 -0.48 -10.85
C GLN A 97 -4.63 0.74 -9.92
N ARG A 98 -4.01 0.65 -8.74
CA ARG A 98 -4.03 1.75 -7.77
C ARG A 98 -3.17 2.93 -8.19
N SER A 99 -2.13 2.71 -8.99
CA SER A 99 -1.32 3.80 -9.56
C SER A 99 -2.08 4.67 -10.58
N ALA A 100 -3.27 4.22 -11.00
CA ALA A 100 -4.11 4.89 -12.00
C ALA A 100 -3.28 5.22 -13.26
N ASN A 101 -3.40 6.43 -13.81
CA ASN A 101 -2.65 6.85 -15.00
C ASN A 101 -1.39 7.66 -14.65
N LEU A 102 -0.89 7.56 -13.40
CA LEU A 102 0.31 8.28 -13.01
C LEU A 102 1.56 7.61 -13.59
N ARG A 103 2.57 8.43 -13.87
CA ARG A 103 3.88 7.94 -14.33
C ARG A 103 4.49 6.99 -13.30
N LEU A 104 4.70 5.75 -13.71
CA LEU A 104 5.36 4.74 -12.89
C LEU A 104 6.87 4.90 -12.89
N SER A 105 7.48 4.62 -11.74
CA SER A 105 8.90 4.32 -11.61
C SER A 105 9.01 2.93 -10.98
N LEU A 106 9.31 1.92 -11.80
CA LEU A 106 9.32 0.54 -11.35
C LEU A 106 10.65 -0.14 -11.68
N ARG A 107 11.05 -1.11 -10.85
CA ARG A 107 12.22 -1.97 -11.07
C ARG A 107 11.77 -3.42 -10.98
N LEU A 108 11.87 -4.16 -12.08
CA LEU A 108 11.50 -5.57 -12.12
C LEU A 108 12.77 -6.41 -12.22
N PHE A 109 12.96 -7.24 -11.21
CA PHE A 109 13.95 -8.30 -11.18
C PHE A 109 13.25 -9.65 -11.35
N PRO A 110 13.81 -10.56 -12.16
CA PRO A 110 13.36 -11.94 -12.20
C PRO A 110 13.60 -12.59 -10.83
N CYS A 111 12.58 -13.26 -10.30
CA CYS A 111 12.68 -14.00 -9.05
C CYS A 111 12.83 -15.49 -9.41
N GLU A 112 13.90 -16.12 -8.95
CA GLU A 112 14.20 -17.53 -9.24
C GLU A 112 13.20 -18.51 -8.63
N GLU A 113 12.44 -18.06 -7.62
CA GLU A 113 11.38 -18.85 -6.98
C GLU A 113 10.12 -18.97 -7.84
N TYR A 114 9.99 -18.16 -8.89
CA TYR A 114 8.84 -18.19 -9.79
C TYR A 114 9.17 -18.87 -11.12
N SER A 115 8.19 -19.60 -11.64
CA SER A 115 8.32 -20.19 -12.98
C SER A 115 8.45 -19.09 -14.04
N PRO A 116 9.09 -19.38 -15.18
CA PRO A 116 9.24 -18.42 -16.28
C PRO A 116 7.91 -17.82 -16.73
N GLU A 117 6.83 -18.60 -16.70
CA GLU A 117 5.48 -18.17 -17.09
C GLU A 117 4.93 -17.09 -16.14
N VAL A 118 5.15 -17.24 -14.84
CA VAL A 118 4.73 -16.25 -13.83
C VAL A 118 5.53 -14.97 -13.98
N VAL A 119 6.85 -15.08 -14.18
CA VAL A 119 7.70 -13.92 -14.47
C VAL A 119 7.22 -13.21 -15.74
N GLU A 120 6.94 -13.94 -16.82
CA GLU A 120 6.42 -13.37 -18.05
C GLU A 120 5.09 -12.63 -17.82
N GLN A 121 4.16 -13.20 -17.04
CA GLN A 121 2.90 -12.54 -16.71
C GLN A 121 3.10 -11.21 -15.96
N ILE A 122 4.03 -11.15 -15.01
CA ILE A 122 4.38 -9.92 -14.28
C ILE A 122 4.86 -8.84 -15.26
N PHE A 123 5.81 -9.19 -16.14
CA PHE A 123 6.35 -8.25 -17.13
C PHE A 123 5.28 -7.81 -18.13
N ARG A 124 4.44 -8.74 -18.61
CA ARG A 124 3.31 -8.42 -19.51
C ARG A 124 2.31 -7.46 -18.86
N ALA A 125 2.00 -7.63 -17.57
CA ALA A 125 1.12 -6.72 -16.85
C ALA A 125 1.71 -5.30 -16.80
N ALA A 126 2.99 -5.16 -16.47
CA ALA A 126 3.68 -3.86 -16.45
C ALA A 126 3.74 -3.19 -17.84
N ILE A 127 4.05 -3.95 -18.90
CA ILE A 127 4.08 -3.45 -20.28
C ILE A 127 2.68 -3.04 -20.76
N SER A 128 1.66 -3.80 -20.41
CA SER A 128 0.28 -3.46 -20.81
C SER A 128 -0.19 -2.16 -20.16
N HIS A 129 0.23 -1.93 -18.91
CA HIS A 129 -0.10 -0.70 -18.19
C HIS A 129 0.62 0.53 -18.74
N SER A 130 1.82 0.40 -19.31
CA SER A 130 2.55 1.54 -19.89
C SER A 130 1.97 2.06 -21.21
N ARG A 131 1.04 1.31 -21.82
CA ARG A 131 0.37 1.64 -23.09
C ARG A 131 -0.98 2.34 -22.92
N ARG A 132 -1.47 2.48 -21.68
CA ARG A 132 -2.70 3.22 -21.36
C ARG A 132 -2.45 4.72 -21.38
#